data_AF-A0A0C2GE88-F1
#
_entry.id   AF-A0A0C2GE88-F1
#
_cell.length_a   1.000
_cell.length_b   1.000
_cell.length_c   1.000
_cell.angle_alpha   90.00
_cell.angle_beta   90.00
_cell.angle_gamma   90.00
#
_symmetry.space_group_name_H-M   'P 1'
#
loop_
_entity.id
_entity.type
_entity.pdbx_description
1 polymer ?
#
loop_
_entity_poly.entity_id
_entity_poly.type
_entity_poly.pdbx_seq_one_letter_code
_entity_poly.pdbx_strand_id
1 'polypeptide(L)'
;MKQPAYLFLKVFTLANFVSYIYDISIAYPYNIVQSEVDLILKGDCPREVHFHIKKISVSEVPKGEADCGRWLNDLWLEKEAALEQFYSEPKPYNRRFSMEKGQRVWRNTHEPTKLAVAKRFCFCFWMFVISVVAYHVMFLRPLQLFVLYFIVCFFVIKFLYGTLDQFVLHRWRQSLKP
;
A
#
# COMPACT_ATOMS: atom_id res chain seq x y z
N MET A 1 -0.94 28.69 -2.83
CA MET A 1 -0.47 27.37 -2.33
C MET A 1 -0.77 26.37 -3.44
N LYS A 2 0.22 26.00 -4.27
CA LYS A 2 0.00 25.03 -5.36
C LYS A 2 -0.20 23.65 -4.73
N GLN A 3 -1.39 23.06 -4.88
CA GLN A 3 -1.66 21.72 -4.37
C GLN A 3 -0.78 20.71 -5.13
N PRO A 4 0.13 19.97 -4.47
CA PRO A 4 1.03 19.02 -5.14
C PRO A 4 0.27 17.95 -5.92
N ALA A 5 -0.96 17.61 -5.49
CA ALA A 5 -1.84 16.67 -6.17
C ALA A 5 -2.17 17.07 -7.62
N TYR A 6 -2.43 18.36 -7.88
CA TYR A 6 -2.71 18.85 -9.23
C TYR A 6 -1.51 18.66 -10.16
N LEU A 7 -0.30 18.95 -9.67
CA LEU A 7 0.92 18.83 -10.46
C LEU A 7 1.15 17.37 -10.88
N PHE A 8 0.96 16.42 -9.96
CA PHE A 8 1.06 15.00 -10.28
C PHE A 8 0.01 14.59 -11.32
N LEU A 9 -1.26 14.92 -11.10
CA LEU A 9 -2.35 14.55 -12.01
C LEU A 9 -2.08 15.08 -13.43
N LYS A 10 -1.65 16.35 -13.52
CA LYS A 10 -1.34 17.02 -14.78
C LYS A 10 -0.19 16.33 -15.53
N VAL A 11 0.89 15.97 -14.83
CA VAL A 11 2.04 15.26 -15.44
C VAL A 11 1.62 13.90 -16.01
N PHE A 12 0.81 13.14 -15.25
CA PHE A 12 0.36 11.82 -15.69
C PHE A 12 -0.64 11.89 -16.86
N THR A 13 -1.56 12.86 -16.84
CA THR A 13 -2.55 13.05 -17.91
C THR A 13 -1.91 13.62 -19.18
N LEU A 14 -0.99 14.60 -19.07
CA LEU A 14 -0.31 15.19 -20.24
C LEU A 14 0.53 14.18 -21.01
N ALA A 15 1.12 13.22 -20.30
CA ALA A 15 1.96 12.20 -20.91
C ALA A 15 1.16 11.00 -21.45
N ASN A 16 -0.19 11.04 -21.43
CA ASN A 16 -1.09 9.97 -21.87
C ASN A 16 -0.79 8.58 -21.28
N PHE A 17 -0.12 8.52 -20.12
CA PHE A 17 0.23 7.25 -19.47
C PHE A 17 -0.93 6.58 -18.75
N VAL A 18 -2.03 7.30 -18.53
CA VAL A 18 -3.14 6.86 -17.68
C VAL A 18 -4.45 6.96 -18.46
N SER A 19 -5.22 5.88 -18.49
CA SER A 19 -6.56 5.84 -19.11
C SER A 19 -7.68 6.01 -18.08
N TYR A 20 -7.45 5.60 -16.84
CA TYR A 20 -8.44 5.62 -15.76
C TYR A 20 -7.80 6.00 -14.43
N ILE A 21 -8.55 6.74 -13.64
CA ILE A 21 -8.22 7.06 -12.25
C ILE A 21 -9.14 6.21 -11.37
N TYR A 22 -8.55 5.45 -10.45
CA TYR A 22 -9.30 4.71 -9.45
C TYR A 22 -9.36 5.52 -8.18
N ASP A 23 -10.56 5.92 -7.85
CA ASP A 23 -10.84 6.59 -6.60
C ASP A 23 -11.20 5.54 -5.55
N ILE A 24 -10.43 5.50 -4.45
CA ILE A 24 -10.53 4.46 -3.44
C ILE A 24 -10.77 5.11 -2.07
N SER A 25 -11.85 4.70 -1.41
CA SER A 25 -12.16 5.04 -0.02
C SER A 25 -12.16 3.77 0.82
N ILE A 26 -11.48 3.80 1.95
CA ILE A 26 -11.29 2.65 2.83
C ILE A 26 -11.94 2.97 4.17
N ALA A 27 -12.81 2.10 4.65
CA ALA A 27 -13.44 2.23 5.96
C ALA A 27 -13.26 0.99 6.82
N TYR A 28 -13.13 1.21 8.13
CA TYR A 28 -12.88 0.18 9.13
C TYR A 28 -14.07 0.10 10.08
N PRO A 29 -14.97 -0.88 9.94
CA PRO A 29 -16.19 -0.95 10.76
C PRO A 29 -15.92 -1.13 12.26
N TYR A 30 -14.87 -1.84 12.66
CA TYR A 30 -14.63 -2.21 14.07
C TYR A 30 -13.52 -1.39 14.73
N ASN A 31 -12.31 -1.42 14.16
CA ASN A 31 -11.10 -0.87 14.75
C ASN A 31 -10.30 -0.13 13.68
N ILE A 32 -10.00 1.14 13.96
CA ILE A 32 -9.13 1.97 13.13
C ILE A 32 -7.72 1.80 13.69
N VAL A 33 -6.91 0.96 13.04
CA VAL A 33 -5.52 0.74 13.45
C VAL A 33 -4.71 1.95 13.00
N GLN A 34 -4.38 2.83 13.94
CA GLN A 34 -3.61 4.05 13.65
C GLN A 34 -2.10 3.83 13.63
N SER A 35 -1.61 2.71 14.17
CA SER A 35 -0.19 2.42 14.30
C SER A 35 0.12 0.94 14.06
N GLU A 36 1.18 0.69 13.28
CA GLU A 36 1.75 -0.67 13.10
C GLU A 36 2.22 -1.27 14.43
N VAL A 37 2.58 -0.43 15.41
CA VAL A 37 3.01 -0.87 16.74
C VAL A 37 1.85 -1.46 17.53
N ASP A 38 0.65 -0.86 17.42
CA ASP A 38 -0.56 -1.39 18.06
C ASP A 38 -0.96 -2.74 17.44
N LEU A 39 -0.76 -2.89 16.12
CA LEU A 39 -0.99 -4.17 15.45
C LEU A 39 -0.11 -5.30 16.01
N ILE A 40 1.19 -5.04 16.21
CA ILE A 40 2.16 -6.05 16.66
C ILE A 40 2.00 -6.36 18.16
N LEU A 41 1.84 -5.33 19.00
CA LEU A 41 1.81 -5.50 20.45
C LEU A 41 0.44 -5.92 20.98
N LYS A 42 -0.65 -5.37 20.43
CA LYS A 42 -2.01 -5.65 20.90
C LYS A 42 -2.70 -6.74 20.08
N GLY A 43 -2.13 -7.13 18.94
CA GLY A 43 -2.77 -8.06 18.01
C GLY A 43 -4.06 -7.50 17.42
N ASP A 44 -4.23 -6.17 17.45
CA ASP A 44 -5.47 -5.49 17.10
C ASP A 44 -5.57 -5.36 15.57
N CYS A 45 -5.85 -6.48 14.91
CA CYS A 45 -5.98 -6.54 13.46
C CYS A 45 -7.40 -6.17 13.02
N PRO A 46 -7.56 -5.45 11.90
CA PRO A 46 -8.87 -5.09 11.42
C PRO A 46 -9.63 -6.35 11.01
N ARG A 47 -10.72 -6.64 11.72
CA ARG A 47 -11.55 -7.83 11.46
C ARG A 47 -12.16 -7.80 10.06
N GLU A 48 -12.49 -6.61 9.59
CA GLU A 48 -13.13 -6.37 8.31
C GLU A 48 -12.69 -5.00 7.78
N VAL A 49 -12.54 -4.89 6.46
CA VAL A 49 -12.18 -3.64 5.77
C VAL A 49 -13.10 -3.48 4.57
N HIS A 50 -13.75 -2.32 4.47
CA HIS A 50 -14.65 -2.02 3.36
C HIS A 50 -13.94 -1.10 2.37
N PHE A 51 -13.87 -1.54 1.13
CA PHE A 51 -13.32 -0.76 0.02
C PHE A 51 -14.47 -0.25 -0.85
N HIS A 52 -14.57 1.06 -0.98
CA HIS A 52 -15.39 1.71 -1.99
C HIS A 52 -14.48 2.17 -3.12
N ILE A 53 -14.73 1.68 -4.34
CA ILE A 53 -13.87 1.92 -5.49
C ILE A 53 -14.74 2.50 -6.61
N LYS A 54 -14.43 3.72 -7.03
CA LYS A 54 -15.05 4.40 -8.17
C LYS A 54 -14.02 4.52 -9.29
N LYS A 55 -14.40 4.06 -10.49
CA LYS A 55 -13.55 4.14 -11.69
C LYS A 55 -13.94 5.40 -12.46
N ILE A 56 -12.99 6.31 -12.62
CA ILE A 56 -13.17 7.60 -13.30
C ILE A 56 -12.38 7.59 -14.61
N SER A 57 -13.01 7.92 -15.72
CA SER A 57 -12.30 8.07 -16.99
C SER A 57 -11.46 9.35 -16.98
N VAL A 58 -10.27 9.32 -17.58
CA VAL A 58 -9.44 10.54 -17.72
C VAL A 58 -10.14 11.61 -18.56
N SER A 59 -11.12 11.24 -19.39
CA SER A 59 -11.98 12.20 -20.11
C SER A 59 -12.84 13.07 -19.20
N GLU A 60 -13.15 12.61 -17.98
CA GLU A 60 -13.96 13.34 -16.99
C GLU A 60 -13.13 14.35 -16.18
N VAL A 61 -11.80 14.29 -16.30
CA VAL A 61 -10.88 15.13 -15.53
C VAL A 61 -10.77 16.53 -16.18
N PRO A 62 -11.03 17.62 -15.44
CA PRO A 62 -10.87 18.97 -15.96
C PRO A 62 -9.40 19.28 -16.28
N LYS A 63 -9.16 19.93 -17.43
CA LYS A 63 -7.80 20.27 -17.89
C LYS A 63 -7.25 21.56 -17.27
N GLY A 64 -8.12 22.45 -16.78
CA GLY A 64 -7.75 23.71 -16.14
C GLY A 64 -7.22 23.51 -14.71
N GLU A 65 -6.25 24.31 -14.28
CA GLU A 65 -5.67 24.22 -12.92
C GLU A 65 -6.69 24.54 -11.83
N ALA A 66 -7.44 25.63 -12.00
CA ALA A 66 -8.46 26.03 -11.03
C ALA A 66 -9.62 25.01 -10.98
N ASP A 67 -10.08 24.55 -12.14
CA ASP A 67 -11.19 23.61 -12.25
C ASP A 67 -10.82 22.21 -11.73
N CYS A 68 -9.58 21.76 -11.99
CA CYS A 68 -9.10 20.49 -11.45
C CYS A 68 -8.94 20.55 -9.92
N GLY A 69 -8.50 21.69 -9.38
CA GLY A 69 -8.45 21.88 -7.92
C GLY A 69 -9.82 21.84 -7.27
N ARG A 70 -10.83 22.46 -7.90
CA ARG A 70 -12.23 22.40 -7.44
C ARG A 70 -12.77 20.97 -7.53
N TRP A 71 -12.59 20.31 -8.66
CA TRP A 71 -13.01 18.92 -8.87
C TRP A 71 -12.39 17.95 -7.86
N LEU A 72 -11.08 18.09 -7.56
CA LEU A 72 -10.42 17.31 -6.52
C LEU A 72 -11.02 17.57 -5.13
N ASN A 73 -11.34 18.82 -4.82
CA ASN A 73 -11.97 19.20 -3.56
C ASN A 73 -13.40 18.65 -3.45
N ASP A 74 -14.17 18.71 -4.53
CA ASP A 74 -15.53 18.17 -4.57
C ASP A 74 -15.50 16.65 -4.37
N LEU A 75 -14.58 15.93 -5.04
CA LEU A 75 -14.35 14.50 -4.79
C LEU A 75 -13.95 14.22 -3.35
N TRP A 76 -13.12 15.07 -2.75
CA TRP A 76 -12.74 14.92 -1.34
C TRP A 76 -13.95 15.09 -0.42
N LEU A 77 -14.77 16.12 -0.63
CA LEU A 77 -15.98 16.38 0.15
C LEU A 77 -16.99 15.24 0.03
N GLU A 78 -17.19 14.68 -1.17
CA GLU A 78 -18.04 13.50 -1.38
C GLU A 78 -17.57 12.31 -0.55
N LYS A 79 -16.26 12.07 -0.46
CA LYS A 79 -15.69 10.98 0.36
C LYS A 79 -15.89 11.21 1.84
N GLU A 80 -15.63 12.42 2.32
CA GLU A 80 -15.80 12.74 3.73
C GLU A 80 -17.26 12.54 4.13
N ALA A 81 -18.22 13.00 3.32
CA ALA A 81 -19.64 12.77 3.56
C ALA A 81 -20.00 11.27 3.55
N ALA A 82 -19.44 10.48 2.62
CA ALA A 82 -19.67 9.05 2.56
C ALA A 82 -19.08 8.31 3.78
N LEU A 83 -17.92 8.73 4.27
CA LEU A 83 -17.29 8.19 5.48
C LEU A 83 -18.05 8.59 6.74
N GLU A 84 -18.48 9.84 6.85
CA GLU A 84 -19.36 10.28 7.95
C GLU A 84 -20.64 9.46 7.99
N GLN A 85 -21.30 9.25 6.84
CA GLN A 85 -22.48 8.40 6.76
C GLN A 85 -22.16 6.96 7.18
N PHE A 86 -21.02 6.40 6.76
CA PHE A 86 -20.60 5.06 7.14
C PHE A 86 -20.41 4.91 8.66
N TYR A 87 -19.79 5.89 9.31
CA TYR A 87 -19.53 5.86 10.74
C TYR A 87 -20.71 6.33 11.61
N SER A 88 -21.71 7.00 11.02
CA SER A 88 -22.95 7.39 11.70
C SER A 88 -23.76 6.20 12.20
N GLU A 89 -23.63 5.03 11.58
CA GLU A 89 -24.26 3.80 12.05
C GLU A 89 -23.58 3.32 13.35
N PRO A 90 -24.33 3.23 14.47
CA PRO A 90 -23.78 2.89 15.78
C PRO A 90 -23.34 1.44 15.87
N LYS A 91 -23.90 0.54 15.04
CA LYS A 91 -23.60 -0.89 15.04
C LYS A 91 -22.53 -1.23 13.99
N PRO A 92 -21.31 -1.62 14.39
CA PRO A 92 -20.20 -1.92 13.48
C PRO A 92 -20.54 -2.89 12.34
N TYR A 93 -21.33 -3.92 12.63
CA TYR A 93 -21.69 -4.97 11.67
C TYR A 93 -22.71 -4.53 10.60
N ASN A 94 -23.38 -3.39 10.82
CA ASN A 94 -24.32 -2.80 9.87
C ASN A 94 -23.69 -1.69 9.02
N ARG A 95 -22.50 -1.20 9.39
CA ARG A 95 -21.79 -0.15 8.65
C ARG A 95 -21.49 -0.64 7.23
N ARG A 96 -21.99 0.11 6.24
CA ARG A 96 -21.82 -0.18 4.81
C ARG A 96 -21.84 1.12 4.04
N PHE A 97 -21.06 1.19 2.96
CA PHE A 97 -21.18 2.29 2.01
C PHE A 97 -22.54 2.26 1.31
N SER A 98 -23.06 3.45 0.98
CA SER A 98 -24.24 3.59 0.15
C SER A 98 -23.94 3.05 -1.26
N MET A 99 -24.83 2.21 -1.77
CA MET A 99 -24.68 1.56 -3.07
C MET A 99 -25.41 2.36 -4.13
N GLU A 100 -24.69 2.85 -5.14
CA GLU A 100 -25.31 3.44 -6.32
C GLU A 100 -25.86 2.35 -7.26
N LYS A 101 -26.82 2.72 -8.12
CA LYS A 101 -27.41 1.79 -9.09
C LYS A 101 -26.33 1.20 -10.00
N GLY A 102 -26.16 -0.12 -9.93
CA GLY A 102 -25.19 -0.87 -10.75
C GLY A 102 -23.89 -1.24 -10.04
N GLN A 103 -23.66 -0.75 -8.82
CA GLN A 103 -22.52 -1.17 -8.01
C GLN A 103 -22.70 -2.62 -7.50
N ARG A 104 -21.60 -3.35 -7.36
CA ARG A 104 -21.57 -4.74 -6.86
C ARG A 104 -20.67 -4.83 -5.65
N VAL A 105 -21.15 -5.46 -4.58
CA VAL A 105 -20.30 -5.77 -3.43
C VAL A 105 -19.50 -7.02 -3.75
N TRP A 106 -18.19 -6.86 -3.89
CA TRP A 106 -17.30 -8.01 -3.92
C TRP A 106 -16.96 -8.42 -2.49
N ARG A 107 -17.45 -9.58 -2.06
CA ARG A 107 -17.08 -10.15 -0.76
C ARG A 107 -16.09 -11.28 -0.97
N ASN A 108 -14.89 -11.12 -0.43
CA ASN A 108 -13.93 -12.22 -0.32
C ASN A 108 -14.22 -13.06 0.92
N THR A 109 -15.44 -13.60 1.05
CA THR A 109 -15.84 -14.35 2.24
C THR A 109 -15.27 -15.76 2.26
N HIS A 110 -14.94 -16.31 1.09
CA HIS A 110 -14.47 -17.68 0.96
C HIS A 110 -13.11 -17.70 0.28
N GLU A 111 -12.06 -17.82 1.10
CA GLU A 111 -10.75 -18.13 0.59
C GLU A 111 -10.79 -19.50 -0.10
N PRO A 112 -10.43 -19.61 -1.39
CA PRO A 112 -10.44 -20.91 -2.05
C PRO A 112 -9.44 -21.84 -1.34
N THR A 113 -9.84 -23.08 -1.06
CA THR A 113 -9.02 -24.07 -0.35
C THR A 113 -7.62 -24.21 -0.96
N LYS A 114 -7.52 -24.09 -2.29
CA LYS A 114 -6.24 -24.10 -3.03
C LYS A 114 -5.29 -22.97 -2.58
N LEU A 115 -5.80 -21.76 -2.37
CA LEU A 115 -5.00 -20.63 -1.90
C LEU A 115 -4.57 -20.82 -0.45
N ALA A 116 -5.45 -21.32 0.42
CA ALA A 116 -5.11 -21.64 1.80
C ALA A 116 -4.01 -22.71 1.90
N VAL A 117 -4.10 -23.77 1.09
CA VAL A 117 -3.06 -24.81 0.98
C VAL A 117 -1.75 -24.22 0.46
N ALA A 118 -1.80 -23.40 -0.59
CA ALA A 118 -0.61 -22.75 -1.14
C ALA A 118 0.08 -21.83 -0.12
N LYS A 119 -0.69 -21.05 0.64
CA LYS A 119 -0.18 -20.20 1.73
C LYS A 119 0.48 -21.03 2.82
N ARG A 120 -0.17 -22.12 3.26
CA ARG A 120 0.38 -23.01 4.29
C ARG A 120 1.66 -23.70 3.81
N PHE A 121 1.68 -24.17 2.57
CA PHE A 121 2.87 -24.76 1.95
C PHE A 121 4.01 -23.74 1.87
N CYS A 122 3.74 -22.53 1.37
CA CYS A 122 4.71 -21.45 1.29
C CYS A 122 5.30 -21.13 2.68
N PHE A 123 4.44 -20.98 3.69
CA PHE A 123 4.88 -20.75 5.06
C PHE A 123 5.78 -21.87 5.59
N CYS A 124 5.36 -23.14 5.47
CA CYS A 124 6.16 -24.28 5.92
C CYS A 124 7.49 -24.39 5.16
N PHE A 125 7.47 -24.17 3.85
CA PHE A 125 8.65 -24.15 3.00
C PHE A 125 9.65 -23.09 3.46
N TRP A 126 9.20 -21.85 3.67
CA TRP A 126 10.08 -20.77 4.13
C TRP A 126 10.61 -21.00 5.54
N MET A 127 9.78 -21.52 6.46
CA MET A 127 10.24 -21.88 7.80
C MET A 127 11.31 -22.98 7.78
N PHE A 128 11.15 -23.97 6.90
CA PHE A 128 12.15 -25.02 6.69
C PHE A 128 13.44 -24.45 6.10
N VAL A 129 13.37 -23.68 5.02
CA VAL A 129 14.53 -23.05 4.37
C VAL A 129 15.30 -22.18 5.36
N ILE A 130 14.61 -21.33 6.14
CA ILE A 130 15.24 -20.48 7.16
C ILE A 130 15.96 -21.33 8.21
N SER A 131 15.33 -22.41 8.67
CA SER A 131 15.93 -23.32 9.66
C SER A 131 17.18 -24.02 9.13
N VAL A 132 17.15 -24.49 7.88
CA VAL A 132 18.30 -25.10 7.21
C VAL A 132 19.43 -24.09 7.06
N VAL A 133 19.15 -22.89 6.57
CA VAL A 133 20.16 -21.82 6.42
C VAL A 133 20.75 -21.45 7.77
N ALA A 134 19.93 -21.27 8.81
CA ALA A 134 20.39 -20.96 10.15
C ALA A 134 21.32 -22.06 10.71
N TYR A 135 20.98 -23.33 10.51
CA TYR A 135 21.83 -24.46 10.89
C TYR A 135 23.18 -24.43 10.17
N HIS A 136 23.19 -24.22 8.85
CA HIS A 136 24.43 -24.16 8.06
C HIS A 136 25.28 -22.94 8.42
N VAL A 137 24.68 -21.80 8.77
CA VAL A 137 25.40 -20.62 9.27
C VAL A 137 26.11 -20.93 10.58
N MET A 138 25.56 -21.77 11.46
CA MET A 138 26.22 -22.14 12.71
C MET A 138 27.43 -23.08 12.50
N PHE A 139 27.37 -23.97 11.49
CA PHE A 139 28.38 -25.00 11.30
C PHE A 139 29.47 -24.64 10.26
N LEU A 140 29.10 -23.93 9.18
CA LEU A 140 30.00 -23.65 8.06
C LEU A 140 30.69 -22.29 8.20
N ARG A 141 31.99 -22.32 8.51
CA ARG A 141 32.88 -21.13 8.54
C ARG A 141 32.84 -20.24 7.27
N PRO A 142 32.86 -20.76 6.02
CA PRO A 142 32.81 -19.87 4.85
C PRO A 142 31.49 -19.10 4.76
N LEU A 143 30.38 -19.72 5.17
CA LEU A 143 29.07 -19.06 5.17
C LEU A 143 29.00 -17.96 6.26
N GLN A 144 29.63 -18.17 7.41
CA GLN A 144 29.75 -17.14 8.46
C GLN A 144 30.50 -15.90 7.95
N LEU A 145 31.63 -16.08 7.27
CA LEU A 145 32.41 -14.98 6.71
C LEU A 145 31.64 -14.24 5.61
N PHE A 146 30.90 -14.96 4.77
CA PHE A 146 30.03 -14.37 3.77
C PHE A 146 28.93 -13.52 4.43
N VAL A 147 28.20 -14.06 5.41
CA VAL A 147 27.16 -13.31 6.14
C VAL A 147 27.76 -12.08 6.83
N LEU A 148 28.92 -12.22 7.48
CA LEU A 148 29.62 -11.10 8.10
C LEU A 148 30.01 -10.02 7.08
N TYR A 149 30.51 -10.40 5.91
CA TYR A 149 30.81 -9.48 4.82
C TYR A 149 29.57 -8.67 4.41
N PHE A 150 28.41 -9.31 4.21
CA PHE A 150 27.17 -8.60 3.87
C PHE A 150 26.69 -7.67 4.99
N ILE A 151 26.83 -8.07 6.26
CA ILE A 151 26.52 -7.22 7.41
C ILE A 151 27.42 -5.98 7.41
N VAL A 152 28.73 -6.15 7.22
CA VAL A 152 29.68 -5.03 7.15
C VAL A 152 29.36 -4.11 5.97
N CYS A 153 29.12 -4.66 4.77
CA CYS A 153 28.71 -3.88 3.61
C CYS A 153 27.42 -3.10 3.86
N PHE A 154 26.43 -3.70 4.50
CA PHE A 154 25.18 -3.04 4.85
C PHE A 154 25.42 -1.84 5.78
N PHE A 155 26.23 -1.99 6.83
CA PHE A 155 26.56 -0.89 7.73
C PHE A 155 27.39 0.20 7.06
N VAL A 156 28.33 -0.17 6.17
CA VAL A 156 29.11 0.80 5.39
C VAL A 156 28.20 1.61 4.47
N ILE A 157 27.29 0.97 3.74
CA ILE A 157 26.32 1.64 2.88
C ILE A 157 25.42 2.55 3.72
N LYS A 158 24.92 2.06 4.86
CA LYS A 158 24.09 2.83 5.78
C LYS A 158 24.82 4.05 6.32
N PHE A 159 26.10 3.91 6.66
CA PHE A 159 26.93 5.01 7.17
C PHE A 159 27.20 6.07 6.10
N LEU A 160 27.54 5.64 4.87
CA LEU A 160 27.90 6.56 3.77
C LEU A 160 26.68 7.24 3.13
N TYR A 161 25.55 6.53 3.01
CA TYR A 161 24.40 6.97 2.23
C TYR A 161 23.09 7.03 3.03
N GLY A 162 23.11 6.72 4.33
CA GLY A 162 21.92 6.69 5.18
C GLY A 162 21.06 5.44 4.99
N THR A 163 20.53 5.24 3.79
CA THR A 163 19.68 4.09 3.42
C THR A 163 20.11 3.51 2.08
N LEU A 164 19.85 2.21 1.87
CA LEU A 164 20.14 1.53 0.60
C LEU A 164 19.45 2.22 -0.60
N ASP A 165 18.23 2.74 -0.42
CA ASP A 165 17.51 3.48 -1.46
C ASP A 165 18.23 4.77 -1.87
N GLN A 166 18.78 5.50 -0.90
CA GLN A 166 19.54 6.72 -1.18
C GLN A 166 20.85 6.41 -1.90
N PHE A 167 21.51 5.30 -1.57
CA PHE A 167 22.67 4.82 -2.33
C PHE A 167 22.32 4.51 -3.79
N VAL A 168 21.23 3.76 -4.02
CA VAL A 168 20.76 3.42 -5.37
C VAL A 168 20.40 4.68 -6.15
N LEU A 169 19.68 5.63 -5.54
CA LEU A 169 19.33 6.92 -6.15
C LEU A 169 20.57 7.76 -6.45
N HIS A 170 21.56 7.78 -5.56
CA HIS A 170 22.82 8.48 -5.77
C HIS A 170 23.56 7.91 -6.98
N ARG A 171 23.67 6.58 -7.07
CA ARG A 171 24.32 5.88 -8.18
C ARG A 171 23.55 6.06 -9.50
N TRP A 172 22.23 6.03 -9.45
CA TRP A 172 21.37 6.31 -10.60
C TRP A 172 21.54 7.75 -11.11
N ARG A 173 21.56 8.74 -10.22
CA ARG A 173 21.87 10.14 -10.59
C ARG A 173 23.26 10.31 -11.18
N GLN A 174 24.25 9.56 -10.70
CA GLN A 174 25.60 9.57 -11.29
C GLN A 174 25.61 8.97 -12.69
N SER A 175 24.87 7.88 -12.96
CA SER A 175 24.76 7.30 -14.30
C SER A 175 24.04 8.17 -15.33
N LEU A 176 23.30 9.19 -14.89
CA LEU A 176 22.62 10.15 -15.75
C LEU A 176 23.47 11.38 -16.08
N LYS A 177 24.64 11.54 -15.46
CA LYS A 177 25.60 12.57 -15.86
C LYS A 177 26.36 12.05 -17.09
N PRO A 178 26.43 12.85 -18.18
CA PRO A 178 27.11 12.45 -19.41
C PRO A 178 28.61 12.24 -19.21
#